data_AF-A0A938YMW4-F1
#
_entry.id   AF-A0A938YMW4-F1
#
_cell.length_a   1.000
_cell.length_b   1.000
_cell.length_c   1.000
_cell.angle_alpha   90.00
_cell.angle_beta   90.00
_cell.angle_gamma   90.00
#
_symmetry.space_group_name_H-M   'P 1'
#
loop_
_entity.id
_entity.type
_entity.pdbx_description
1 polymer ?
#
loop_
_entity_poly.entity_id
_entity_poly.type
_entity_poly.pdbx_seq_one_letter_code
_entity_poly.pdbx_strand_id
1 'polypeptide(L)'
;MKRIHYFAAGVALGAMSMRRTRRAKEAARAAMAAQLTPSAIAADVADAIAELGNAVGSFASDVRQGALNRQASYRPVIDNTTGAVLMVGPESAGPDASPPTVVAADPPPRRSARRSA
;
A
#
# COMPACT_ATOMS: atom_id res chain seq x y z
N MET A 1 7.02 4.44 -14.43
CA MET A 1 8.46 4.51 -14.06
C MET A 1 8.72 5.01 -12.63
N LYS A 2 8.14 6.13 -12.17
CA LYS A 2 8.45 6.70 -10.82
C LYS A 2 8.27 5.74 -9.63
N ARG A 3 7.27 4.84 -9.66
CA ARG A 3 6.98 3.90 -8.57
C ARG A 3 8.08 2.86 -8.33
N ILE A 4 8.71 2.34 -9.39
CA ILE A 4 9.77 1.33 -9.26
C ILE A 4 11.06 1.94 -8.71
N HIS A 5 11.27 3.24 -8.96
CA HIS A 5 12.42 3.98 -8.44
C HIS A 5 12.33 4.14 -6.91
N TYR A 6 11.15 4.40 -6.36
CA TYR A 6 10.97 4.46 -4.90
C TYR A 6 11.17 3.09 -4.23
N PHE A 7 10.67 2.02 -4.85
CA PHE A 7 10.90 0.66 -4.35
C PHE A 7 12.40 0.30 -4.39
N ALA A 8 13.07 0.54 -5.52
CA ALA A 8 14.50 0.29 -5.68
C ALA A 8 15.34 1.14 -4.73
N ALA A 9 14.96 2.41 -4.49
CA ALA A 9 15.62 3.27 -3.52
C ALA A 9 15.49 2.73 -2.09
N GLY A 10 14.30 2.24 -1.70
CA GLY A 10 14.10 1.59 -0.39
C GLY A 10 14.96 0.33 -0.22
N VAL A 11 14.99 -0.53 -1.24
CA VAL A 11 15.83 -1.73 -1.24
C VAL A 11 17.33 -1.38 -1.19
N ALA A 12 17.77 -0.38 -1.95
CA ALA A 12 19.16 0.08 -1.94
C ALA A 12 19.56 0.67 -0.58
N LEU A 13 18.68 1.45 0.05
CA LEU A 13 18.91 2.03 1.38
C LEU A 13 19.02 0.91 2.44
N GLY A 14 18.12 -0.08 2.38
CA GLY A 14 18.17 -1.27 3.24
C GLY A 14 19.43 -2.12 3.02
N ALA A 15 19.85 -2.30 1.76
CA ALA A 15 21.09 -3.02 1.46
C ALA A 15 22.34 -2.26 1.96
N MET A 16 22.34 -0.93 1.88
CA MET A 16 23.44 -0.09 2.40
C MET A 16 23.51 -0.13 3.93
N SER A 17 22.37 -0.11 4.63
CA SER A 17 22.37 -0.26 6.10
C SER A 17 22.90 -1.64 6.52
N MET A 18 22.53 -2.71 5.81
CA MET A 18 23.10 -4.06 6.02
C MET A 18 24.61 -4.16 5.75
N ARG A 19 25.16 -3.38 4.81
CA ARG A 19 26.62 -3.38 4.57
C ARG A 19 27.39 -2.72 5.69
N ARG A 20 26.81 -1.69 6.33
CA ARG A 20 27.40 -1.03 7.49
C ARG A 20 27.48 -1.98 8.70
N THR A 21 26.49 -2.85 8.86
CA THR A 21 26.52 -3.89 9.91
C THR A 21 27.49 -5.04 9.61
N ARG A 22 27.85 -5.32 8.34
CA ARG A 22 28.92 -6.29 8.02
C ARG A 22 30.29 -5.89 8.55
N ARG A 23 30.66 -4.61 8.45
CA ARG A 23 31.91 -4.09 9.04
C ARG A 23 31.88 -4.14 10.57
N ALA A 24 30.71 -3.90 11.18
CA ALA A 24 30.52 -4.09 12.62
C ALA A 24 30.57 -5.58 13.01
N LYS A 25 30.11 -6.50 12.15
CA LYS A 25 30.18 -7.95 12.36
C LYS A 25 31.60 -8.52 12.31
N GLU A 26 32.52 -7.92 11.56
CA GLU A 26 33.95 -8.32 11.56
C GLU A 26 34.62 -7.92 12.88
N ALA A 27 34.34 -6.71 13.38
CA ALA A 27 34.75 -6.26 14.71
C ALA A 27 34.08 -7.08 15.84
N ALA A 28 32.81 -7.41 15.67
CA ALA A 28 32.08 -8.27 16.59
C ALA A 28 32.63 -9.71 16.55
N ARG A 29 32.93 -10.31 15.40
CA ARG A 29 33.56 -11.64 15.30
C ARG A 29 34.89 -11.71 16.04
N ALA A 30 35.71 -10.66 15.95
CA ALA A 30 36.96 -10.55 16.69
C ALA A 30 36.75 -10.46 18.23
N ALA A 31 35.67 -9.80 18.68
CA ALA A 31 35.27 -9.76 20.09
C ALA A 31 34.53 -11.04 20.57
N MET A 32 33.78 -11.69 19.68
CA MET A 32 32.97 -12.89 19.95
C MET A 32 33.80 -14.17 20.04
N ALA A 33 34.98 -14.21 19.40
CA ALA A 33 35.91 -15.32 19.49
C ALA A 33 36.43 -15.56 20.92
N ALA A 34 36.28 -14.59 21.82
CA ALA A 34 36.76 -14.68 23.19
C ALA A 34 35.72 -15.24 24.19
N GLN A 35 34.40 -15.17 23.95
CA GLN A 35 33.41 -15.35 25.04
C GLN A 35 32.02 -15.92 24.72
N LEU A 36 31.68 -16.36 23.50
CA LEU A 36 30.29 -16.82 23.21
C LEU A 36 30.20 -18.31 22.84
N THR A 37 29.36 -19.04 23.58
CA THR A 37 29.00 -20.43 23.31
C THR A 37 28.07 -20.53 22.08
N PRO A 38 28.15 -21.61 21.28
CA PRO A 38 27.33 -21.78 20.08
C PRO A 38 25.82 -21.67 20.30
N SER A 39 25.31 -22.07 21.47
CA SER A 39 23.87 -21.98 21.77
C SER A 39 23.39 -20.54 21.96
N ALA A 40 24.22 -19.66 22.52
CA ALA A 40 23.87 -18.25 22.71
C ALA A 40 23.73 -17.53 21.35
N ILE A 41 24.61 -17.86 20.40
CA ILE A 41 24.53 -17.34 19.03
C ILE A 41 23.27 -17.83 18.31
N ALA A 42 22.92 -19.11 18.48
CA ALA A 42 21.70 -19.66 17.87
C ALA A 42 20.43 -19.00 18.42
N ALA A 43 20.39 -18.72 19.72
CA ALA A 43 19.28 -18.02 20.36
C ALA A 43 19.13 -16.58 19.84
N ASP A 44 20.21 -15.81 19.77
CA ASP A 44 20.23 -14.44 19.25
C ASP A 44 19.79 -14.36 17.77
N VAL A 45 20.25 -15.32 16.96
CA VAL A 45 19.82 -15.41 15.56
C VAL A 45 18.34 -15.78 15.44
N ALA A 46 17.86 -16.72 16.25
CA ALA A 46 16.45 -17.10 16.25
C ALA A 46 15.54 -15.93 16.66
N ASP A 47 15.95 -15.18 17.69
CA ASP A 47 15.22 -13.99 18.16
C ASP A 47 15.21 -12.89 17.10
N ALA A 48 16.36 -12.60 16.48
CA ALA A 48 16.45 -11.64 15.37
C ALA A 48 15.60 -12.04 14.15
N ILE A 49 15.50 -13.34 13.84
CA ILE A 49 14.62 -13.85 12.77
C ILE A 49 13.16 -13.67 13.16
N ALA A 50 12.78 -13.95 14.41
CA ALA A 50 11.42 -13.79 14.90
C ALA A 50 11.00 -12.31 14.88
N GLU A 51 11.86 -11.40 15.36
CA GLU A 51 11.63 -9.96 15.33
C GLU A 51 11.49 -9.45 13.89
N LEU A 52 12.37 -9.89 12.99
CA LEU A 52 12.27 -9.56 11.56
C LEU A 52 10.96 -10.08 10.96
N GLY A 53 10.55 -11.31 11.27
CA GLY A 53 9.29 -11.89 10.83
C GLY A 53 8.08 -11.05 11.27
N ASN A 54 8.06 -10.61 12.53
CA ASN A 54 7.03 -9.74 13.06
C ASN A 54 6.99 -8.37 12.34
N ALA A 55 8.15 -7.75 12.15
CA ALA A 55 8.25 -6.47 11.46
C ALA A 55 7.77 -6.54 10.00
N VAL A 56 8.20 -7.58 9.26
CA VAL A 56 7.77 -7.81 7.87
C VAL A 56 6.28 -8.12 7.80
N GLY A 57 5.75 -8.91 8.74
CA GLY A 57 4.33 -9.21 8.84
C GLY A 57 3.48 -7.96 9.06
N SER A 58 3.87 -7.10 10.01
CA SER A 58 3.22 -5.81 10.27
C SER A 58 3.21 -4.93 9.03
N PHE A 59 4.36 -4.77 8.37
CA PHE A 59 4.46 -3.98 7.16
C PHE A 59 3.55 -4.52 6.03
N ALA A 60 3.49 -5.84 5.83
CA ALA A 60 2.62 -6.43 4.82
C ALA A 60 1.14 -6.15 5.11
N SER A 61 0.73 -6.17 6.39
CA SER A 61 -0.61 -5.78 6.82
C SER A 61 -0.93 -4.33 6.44
N ASP A 62 -0.01 -3.40 6.72
CA ASP A 62 -0.17 -1.98 6.41
C ASP A 62 -0.29 -1.74 4.90
N VAL A 63 0.53 -2.41 4.09
CA VAL A 63 0.46 -2.35 2.62
C VAL A 63 -0.88 -2.87 2.11
N ARG A 64 -1.36 -3.99 2.64
CA ARG A 64 -2.66 -4.56 2.28
C ARG A 64 -3.80 -3.60 2.63
N GLN A 65 -3.77 -3.02 3.83
CA GLN A 65 -4.78 -2.05 4.26
C GLN A 65 -4.74 -0.78 3.40
N GLY A 66 -3.54 -0.28 3.08
CA GLY A 66 -3.37 0.84 2.15
C GLY A 66 -3.91 0.55 0.76
N ALA A 67 -3.73 -0.67 0.24
CA ALA A 67 -4.28 -1.08 -1.05
C ALA A 67 -5.81 -1.12 -1.04
N LEU A 68 -6.43 -1.66 0.02
CA LEU A 68 -7.88 -1.67 0.20
C LEU A 68 -8.46 -0.25 0.30
N ASN A 69 -7.84 0.62 1.11
CA ASN A 69 -8.24 2.02 1.23
C ASN A 69 -8.15 2.76 -0.11
N ARG A 70 -7.11 2.45 -0.90
CA ARG A 70 -6.97 3.03 -2.24
C ARG A 70 -8.07 2.53 -3.17
N GLN A 71 -8.37 1.23 -3.17
CA GLN A 71 -9.48 0.68 -3.97
C GLN A 71 -10.82 1.33 -3.62
N ALA A 72 -11.10 1.53 -2.33
CA ALA A 72 -12.30 2.22 -1.87
C ALA A 72 -12.39 3.70 -2.30
N SER A 73 -11.27 4.33 -2.62
CA SER A 73 -11.24 5.73 -3.08
C SER A 73 -11.56 5.92 -4.57
N TYR A 74 -11.63 4.86 -5.36
CA TYR A 74 -11.95 4.96 -6.79
C TYR A 74 -13.41 5.38 -7.00
N ARG A 75 -13.63 6.23 -8.00
CA ARG A 75 -14.96 6.71 -8.37
C ARG A 75 -15.27 6.40 -9.83
N PRO A 76 -16.53 6.08 -10.16
CA PRO A 76 -16.94 5.92 -11.55
C PRO A 76 -16.99 7.29 -12.24
N VAL A 77 -16.43 7.38 -13.43
CA VAL A 77 -16.48 8.53 -14.32
C VAL A 77 -16.87 8.05 -15.72
N ILE A 78 -17.75 8.79 -16.39
CA ILE A 78 -18.16 8.47 -17.76
C ILE A 78 -17.17 9.14 -18.72
N ASP A 79 -16.61 8.36 -19.64
CA ASP A 79 -15.89 8.92 -20.78
C ASP A 79 -16.91 9.50 -21.77
N ASN A 80 -16.86 10.83 -21.95
CA ASN A 80 -17.79 11.55 -22.81
C ASN A 80 -17.62 11.23 -24.31
N THR A 81 -16.50 10.61 -24.72
CA THR A 81 -16.24 10.23 -26.11
C THR A 81 -16.80 8.86 -26.43
N THR A 82 -16.67 7.91 -25.50
CA THR A 82 -16.99 6.49 -25.73
C THR A 82 -18.24 6.02 -24.98
N GLY A 83 -18.71 6.79 -23.99
CA GLY A 83 -19.79 6.40 -23.07
C GLY A 83 -19.38 5.35 -22.03
N ALA A 84 -18.12 4.93 -21.98
CA ALA A 84 -17.64 3.90 -21.07
C ALA A 84 -17.55 4.40 -19.62
N VAL A 85 -17.85 3.53 -18.65
CA VAL A 85 -17.64 3.81 -17.23
C VAL A 85 -16.22 3.41 -16.84
N LEU A 86 -15.41 4.40 -16.45
CA LEU A 86 -14.03 4.21 -16.00
C LEU A 86 -13.95 4.38 -14.49
N MET A 87 -13.19 3.52 -13.82
CA MET A 87 -12.87 3.68 -12.40
C MET A 87 -11.61 4.54 -12.28
N VAL A 88 -11.78 5.75 -11.78
CA VAL A 88 -10.73 6.77 -11.70
C VAL A 88 -10.27 6.92 -10.26
N GLY A 89 -8.95 6.86 -10.05
CA GLY A 89 -8.33 7.06 -8.75
C GLY A 89 -8.25 8.55 -8.38
N PRO A 90 -8.09 8.88 -7.08
CA PRO A 90 -8.08 10.26 -6.61
C PRO A 90 -6.95 11.11 -7.21
N GLU A 91 -5.84 10.52 -7.63
CA GLU A 91 -4.75 11.24 -8.31
C GLU A 91 -5.12 11.82 -9.67
N SER A 92 -6.18 11.32 -10.29
CA SER A 92 -6.65 11.72 -11.62
C SER A 92 -7.79 12.73 -11.55
N ALA A 93 -8.43 12.87 -10.39
CA ALA A 93 -9.35 13.96 -10.11
C ALA A 93 -8.50 15.20 -9.78
N GLY A 94 -8.36 16.13 -10.72
CA GLY A 94 -7.64 17.39 -10.49
C GLY A 94 -8.21 18.19 -9.31
N PRO A 95 -7.51 19.24 -8.85
CA PRO A 95 -7.89 20.05 -7.67
C PRO A 95 -9.31 20.65 -7.75
N ASP A 96 -9.88 20.77 -8.96
CA ASP A 96 -11.19 21.36 -9.22
C ASP A 96 -12.31 20.33 -9.47
N ALA A 97 -12.09 19.05 -9.12
CA ALA A 97 -13.13 18.03 -9.19
C ALA A 97 -14.23 18.32 -8.14
N SER A 98 -15.15 19.21 -8.51
CA SER A 98 -16.36 19.50 -7.75
C SER A 98 -17.08 18.19 -7.43
N PRO A 99 -17.67 18.05 -6.22
CA PRO A 99 -18.43 16.86 -5.89
C PRO A 99 -19.50 16.63 -6.97
N PRO A 100 -19.69 15.38 -7.43
CA PRO A 100 -20.68 15.08 -8.45
C PRO A 100 -22.04 15.56 -7.94
N THR A 101 -22.70 16.42 -8.71
CA THR A 101 -24.12 16.70 -8.50
C THR A 101 -24.83 15.37 -8.68
N VAL A 102 -25.44 14.86 -7.62
CA VAL A 102 -26.34 13.70 -7.72
C VAL A 102 -27.50 14.16 -8.59
N VAL A 103 -27.46 13.85 -9.87
CA VAL A 103 -28.61 14.04 -10.76
C VAL A 103 -29.63 13.00 -10.31
N ALA A 104 -30.55 13.42 -9.43
CA ALA A 104 -31.70 12.62 -9.07
C ALA A 104 -32.42 12.25 -10.38
N ALA A 105 -32.54 10.95 -10.65
CA ALA A 105 -33.28 10.47 -11.81
C ALA A 105 -34.69 11.08 -11.78
N ASP A 106 -35.13 11.61 -12.91
CA ASP A 106 -36.47 12.20 -13.03
C ASP A 106 -37.52 11.19 -12.55
N PRO A 107 -38.49 11.59 -11.70
CA PRO A 107 -39.55 10.70 -11.27
C PRO A 107 -40.36 10.25 -12.49
N PRO A 108 -40.77 8.97 -12.56
CA PRO A 108 -41.51 8.45 -13.71
C PRO A 108 -42.81 9.24 -13.92
N PRO A 109 -43.23 9.48 -15.19
CA PRO A 109 -44.42 10.26 -15.48
C PRO A 109 -45.65 9.59 -14.86
N ARG A 110 -46.35 10.32 -13.98
CA ARG A 110 -47.59 9.86 -13.37
C ARG A 110 -48.64 9.70 -14.47
N ARG A 111 -48.94 8.45 -14.82
CA ARG A 111 -50.01 8.08 -15.76
C ARG A 111 -51.34 8.53 -15.17
N SER A 112 -51.84 9.69 -15.60
CA SER A 112 -53.17 10.16 -15.23
C SER A 112 -54.19 9.16 -15.74
N ALA A 113 -54.78 8.38 -14.83
CA ALA A 113 -55.90 7.51 -15.13
C ALA A 113 -57.05 8.38 -15.64
N ARG A 114 -57.28 8.33 -16.95
CA ARG A 114 -58.41 8.96 -17.62
C ARG A 114 -59.67 8.23 -17.15
N ARG A 115 -60.35 8.78 -16.15
CA ARG A 115 -61.70 8.38 -15.74
C ARG A 115 -62.64 8.79 -16.87
N SER A 116 -63.08 7.83 -17.68
CA SER A 116 -64.27 7.97 -18.52
C SER A 116 -65.49 7.72 -17.65
N ALA A 117 -66.35 8.73 -17.54
CA ALA A 117 -67.74 8.61 -17.13
C ALA A 117 -68.62 8.42 -18.38
#